data_AF-A0A2P1PXY3-F1
#
_entry.id   AF-A0A2P1PXY3-F1
#
_cell.length_a   1.000
_cell.length_b   1.000
_cell.length_c   1.000
_cell.angle_alpha   90.00
_cell.angle_beta   90.00
_cell.angle_gamma   90.00
#
_symmetry.space_group_name_H-M   'P 1'
#
loop_
_entity.id
_entity.type
_entity.pdbx_description
1 polymer ?
#
loop_
_entity_poly.entity_id
_entity_poly.type
_entity_poly.pdbx_seq_one_letter_code
_entity_poly.pdbx_strand_id
1 'polypeptide(L)' 'MRGVDSLTGINYEHRREWVENRLFMLAEVYSVLIYAYAVMSNHLHVVLKTDASAAAGWSDEEVASR' A
#
# COMPACT_ATOMS: atom_id res chain seq x y z
N MET A 1 -9.07 8.82 12.57
CA MET A 1 -10.33 8.05 12.45
C MET A 1 -10.37 6.92 13.47
N ARG A 2 -10.50 7.27 14.76
CA ARG A 2 -10.57 6.32 15.88
C ARG A 2 -11.35 5.08 15.45
N GLY A 3 -10.78 3.87 15.61
CA GLY A 3 -11.28 2.63 15.03
C GLY A 3 -12.81 2.58 14.95
N VAL A 4 -13.47 2.40 16.09
CA VAL A 4 -14.89 2.76 16.23
C VAL A 4 -14.99 4.25 16.53
N ASP A 5 -15.68 4.99 15.66
CA ASP A 5 -16.01 6.38 15.93
C ASP A 5 -16.95 6.46 17.14
N SER A 6 -16.50 7.11 18.21
CA SER A 6 -17.24 7.25 19.45
C SER A 6 -18.53 8.07 19.32
N LEU A 7 -18.68 8.86 18.25
CA LEU A 7 -19.86 9.69 18.02
C LEU A 7 -20.92 8.96 17.17
N THR A 8 -20.50 8.09 16.25
CA THR A 8 -21.37 7.42 15.28
C THR A 8 -21.44 5.89 15.43
N GLY A 9 -20.52 5.29 16.20
CA GLY A 9 -20.38 3.85 16.35
C GLY A 9 -19.79 3.13 15.13
N ILE A 10 -19.38 3.86 14.09
CA ILE A 10 -18.92 3.25 12.84
C ILE A 10 -17.50 2.71 13.02
N ASN A 11 -17.32 1.41 12.77
CA ASN A 11 -16.02 0.76 12.78
C ASN A 11 -15.32 0.93 11.43
N TYR A 12 -14.21 1.64 11.41
CA TYR A 12 -13.41 1.91 10.22
C TYR A 12 -12.18 1.00 10.05
N GLU A 13 -12.04 -0.03 10.88
CA GLU A 13 -10.99 -1.08 10.77
C GLU A 13 -11.00 -1.76 9.39
N HIS A 14 -12.17 -1.85 8.74
CA HIS A 14 -12.30 -2.43 7.39
C HIS A 14 -11.44 -1.74 6.33
N ARG A 15 -11.01 -0.49 6.57
CA ARG A 15 -10.11 0.22 5.65
C ARG A 15 -8.66 -0.19 5.83
N ARG A 16 -8.29 -0.80 6.94
CA ARG A 16 -6.93 -1.26 7.19
C ARG A 16 -6.54 -2.35 6.19
N GLU A 17 -7.41 -3.35 6.04
CA GLU A 17 -7.25 -4.42 5.05
C GLU A 17 -7.24 -3.88 3.61
N TRP A 18 -8.13 -2.93 3.29
CA TRP A 18 -8.12 -2.29 1.97
C TRP A 18 -6.82 -1.53 1.69
N VAL A 19 -6.29 -0.78 2.66
CA VAL A 19 -5.01 -0.06 2.52
C VAL A 19 -3.85 -1.04 2.35
N GLU A 20 -3.83 -2.13 3.10
CA GLU A 20 -2.80 -3.18 3.00
C GLU A 20 -2.80 -3.84 1.62
N ASN A 21 -3.98 -4.25 1.14
CA ASN A 21 -4.13 -4.83 -0.19
C ASN A 21 -3.69 -3.85 -1.28
N ARG A 22 -4.05 -2.57 -1.14
CA ARG A 22 -3.63 -1.54 -2.09
C ARG A 22 -2.11 -1.33 -2.08
N LEU A 23 -1.48 -1.35 -0.91
CA LEU A 23 -0.03 -1.20 -0.78
C LEU A 23 0.71 -2.36 -1.46
N PHE A 24 0.27 -3.60 -1.25
CA PHE A 24 0.92 -4.76 -1.88
C PHE A 24 0.74 -4.76 -3.40
N MET A 25 -0.44 -4.38 -3.90
CA MET A 25 -0.63 -4.25 -5.35
C MET A 25 0.26 -3.14 -5.94
N LEU A 26 0.39 -1.99 -5.26
CA LEU A 26 1.30 -0.93 -5.72
C LEU A 26 2.76 -1.40 -5.70
N ALA A 27 3.15 -2.24 -4.74
CA ALA A 27 4.49 -2.82 -4.68
C ALA A 27 4.81 -3.67 -5.92
N GLU A 28 3.84 -4.45 -6.39
CA GLU A 28 3.95 -5.28 -7.59
C GLU A 28 4.04 -4.46 -8.88
N VAL A 29 3.27 -3.36 -8.97
CA VAL A 29 3.23 -2.51 -10.18
C VAL A 29 4.46 -1.62 -10.29
N TYR A 30 4.93 -1.04 -9.18
CA TYR A 30 5.93 0.03 -9.21
C TYR A 30 7.37 -0.41 -8.94
N SER A 31 7.64 -1.71 -8.91
CA SER A 31 8.98 -2.23 -8.62
C SER A 31 9.51 -1.69 -7.29
N VAL A 32 8.68 -1.76 -6.24
CA VAL A 32 9.05 -1.30 -4.90
C VAL A 32 8.87 -2.40 -3.88
N LEU A 33 9.78 -2.45 -2.91
CA LEU A 33 9.72 -3.35 -1.77
C LEU A 33 9.20 -2.59 -0.55
N ILE A 34 8.21 -3.15 0.14
CA ILE A 34 7.70 -2.60 1.40
C ILE A 34 8.45 -3.25 2.56
N TYR A 35 9.21 -2.45 3.31
CA TYR A 35 9.95 -2.92 4.49
C TYR A 35 9.13 -2.81 5.77
N ALA A 36 8.35 -1.72 5.88
CA ALA A 36 7.49 -1.49 7.01
C ALA A 36 6.33 -0.59 6.59
N TYR A 37 5.20 -0.74 7.26
CA TYR A 37 4.10 0.20 7.15
C TYR A 37 3.36 0.27 8.48
N ALA A 38 2.70 1.39 8.74
CA ALA A 38 1.81 1.58 9.86
C ALA A 38 0.53 2.25 9.37
N VAL A 39 -0.57 1.50 9.40
CA VAL A 39 -1.90 2.03 9.10
C VAL A 39 -2.51 2.52 10.39
N MET A 40 -2.52 3.85 10.54
CA MET A 40 -3.21 4.48 11.64
C MET A 40 -4.47 5.15 11.13
N SER A 41 -5.28 5.52 12.08
CA SER A 41 -6.58 6.04 11.76
C SER A 41 -6.61 7.39 11.01
N ASN A 42 -5.54 8.17 11.06
CA ASN A 42 -5.47 9.50 10.47
C ASN A 42 -4.23 9.68 9.58
N HIS A 43 -3.32 8.73 9.57
CA HIS A 43 -2.07 8.79 8.83
C HIS A 43 -1.66 7.38 8.40
N LEU A 44 -0.96 7.33 7.28
CA LEU A 44 -0.31 6.14 6.77
C LEU A 44 1.20 6.44 6.70
N HIS A 45 2.00 5.61 7.38
CA HIS A 45 3.45 5.62 7.23
C HIS A 45 3.87 4.39 6.45
N VAL A 46 4.73 4.57 5.44
CA VAL A 46 5.27 3.48 4.61
C VAL A 46 6.75 3.69 4.42
N VAL A 47 7.54 2.65 4.69
CA VAL A 47 8.96 2.56 4.37
C VAL A 47 9.09 1.62 3.18
N LEU A 48 9.49 2.19 2.05
CA LEU A 48 9.70 1.45 0.82
C LEU A 48 11.09 1.68 0.25
N LYS A 49 11.52 0.77 -0.61
CA LYS A 49 12.73 0.88 -1.42
C LYS A 49 12.38 0.61 -2.87
N THR A 50 12.91 1.42 -3.77
CA THR A 50 12.82 1.14 -5.21
C THR A 50 13.77 0.00 -5.58
N ASP A 51 13.30 -0.91 -6.42
CA ASP A 51 14.10 -1.96 -7.03
C ASP A 51 14.33 -1.65 -8.51
N ALA A 52 15.31 -0.78 -8.77
CA ALA A 52 15.67 -0.42 -10.14
C ALA A 52 16.17 -1.62 -10.96
N SER A 53 16.69 -2.67 -10.31
CA SER A 53 17.15 -3.87 -11.01
C SER A 53 15.97 -4.69 -11.53
N ALA A 54 14.90 -4.81 -10.73
CA ALA A 54 13.68 -5.46 -11.16
C ALA A 54 13.02 -4.66 -12.30
N ALA A 55 12.90 -3.34 -12.16
CA ALA A 55 12.34 -2.48 -13.20
C ALA A 55 13.12 -2.54 -14.52
N ALA A 56 14.46 -2.58 -14.46
CA ALA A 56 15.31 -2.67 -15.64
C ALA A 56 15.19 -4.01 -16.39
N GLY A 57 14.63 -5.03 -15.75
CA GLY A 57 14.38 -6.34 -16.37
C GLY A 57 13.04 -6.44 -17.10
N TRP A 58 12.16 -5.44 -17.00
CA TRP A 58 10.83 -5.45 -17.62
C TRP A 58 10.87 -4.97 -19.07
N SER A 59 10.11 -5.64 -19.95
CA SER A 59 9.86 -5.14 -21.30
C SER A 59 8.85 -3.99 -21.30
N ASP A 60 8.80 -3.22 -22.39
CA ASP A 60 7.83 -2.13 -22.55
C ASP A 60 6.38 -2.66 -22.46
N GLU A 61 6.10 -3.86 -22.97
CA GLU A 61 4.79 -4.51 -22.87
C GLU A 61 4.45 -4.94 -21.44
N GLU A 62 5.43 -5.43 -20.67
CA GLU A 62 5.24 -5.76 -19.25
C GLU A 62 4.99 -4.49 -18.43
N VAL A 63 5.71 -3.40 -18.72
CA VAL A 63 5.48 -2.10 -18.09
C VAL A 63 4.08 -1.56 -18.42
N ALA A 64 3.59 -1.75 -19.65
CA ALA A 64 2.29 -1.25 -20.06
C ALA A 64 1.09 -2.07 -19.53
N SER A 65 1.32 -3.32 -19.11
CA SER A 65 0.27 -4.25 -18.69
C SER A 65 0.09 -4.40 -17.19
N ARG A 66 1.06 -3.94 -16.40
CA ARG A 66 1.00 -3.89 -14.92
C ARG A 66 0.19 -2.68 -14.43
#